data_AF-A0A1F3X4G8-F1
#
_entry.id   AF-A0A1F3X4G8-F1
#
_cell.length_a   1.000
_cell.length_b   1.000
_cell.length_c   1.000
_cell.angle_alpha   90.00
_cell.angle_beta   90.00
_cell.angle_gamma   90.00
#
_symmetry.space_group_name_H-M   'P 1'
#
loop_
_entity.id
_entity.type
_entity.pdbx_description
1 polymer ?
#
loop_
_entity_poly.entity_id
_entity_poly.type
_entity_poly.pdbx_seq_one_letter_code
_entity_poly.pdbx_strand_id
1 'polypeptide(L)'
;MWKHGHHPAVLDSKKYSLSEIRAHLKYLVSHVSGDWYGDGGEEGLYSLLRGFDHGPLTSSRAKGFFREDAALAVVFVSDENDICAQYPEGVTRVYDPDRLELGAYRRDCAGVTPVGVLDAIKRVQGDRPYVISGIVYNNHATYPRDGENEYGYGYLDLISLAHGLSVDMALGNYSQGLAAIGEMVTKKIQLQTEFSLSQTDIDVSTIEVFVDGLPSQYSYAADTNRLYLQDPGRPGSVVEISYCLNPAPEPEPTETVTPEPEPTETVTPEPEPTETVTPEPEPTETVTPEPEPTETVTPEPEPTETPSPQPTCDGPACGNGGVLGV
;
A
#
# COMPACT_ATOMS: atom_id res chain seq x y z
N MET A 1 -1.46 30.29 10.66
CA MET A 1 -2.82 29.74 10.77
C MET A 1 -3.83 30.87 10.75
N TRP A 2 -4.61 30.91 9.68
CA TRP A 2 -5.74 31.81 9.51
C TRP A 2 -6.80 31.58 10.60
N LYS A 3 -7.52 32.62 10.99
CA LYS A 3 -8.51 32.57 12.08
C LYS A 3 -9.90 32.84 11.54
N HIS A 4 -10.83 31.94 11.85
CA HIS A 4 -12.26 32.18 11.70
C HIS A 4 -12.86 32.52 13.06
N GLY A 5 -13.79 33.47 13.10
CA GLY A 5 -14.33 34.00 14.36
C GLY A 5 -14.98 32.93 15.26
N HIS A 6 -15.65 31.94 14.67
CA HIS A 6 -16.38 30.89 15.39
C HIS A 6 -15.86 29.48 15.15
N HIS A 7 -14.76 29.33 14.39
CA HIS A 7 -14.21 28.01 14.04
C HIS A 7 -12.75 27.91 14.49
N PRO A 8 -12.41 26.88 15.28
CA PRO A 8 -11.04 26.67 15.73
C PRO A 8 -10.13 26.35 14.54
N ALA A 9 -8.92 26.90 14.54
CA ALA A 9 -7.93 26.63 13.50
C ALA A 9 -7.32 25.20 13.59
N VAL A 10 -7.46 24.54 14.75
CA VAL A 10 -7.01 23.16 15.00
C VAL A 10 -8.20 22.36 15.53
N LEU A 11 -8.55 21.29 14.83
CA LEU A 11 -9.65 20.40 15.21
C LEU A 11 -9.09 19.25 16.06
N ASP A 12 -9.44 19.24 17.35
CA ASP A 12 -8.92 18.28 18.33
C ASP A 12 -9.99 17.22 18.68
N SER A 13 -9.71 15.95 18.37
CA SER A 13 -10.60 14.82 18.64
C SER A 13 -10.84 14.53 20.13
N LYS A 14 -10.05 15.11 21.03
CA LYS A 14 -10.31 15.07 22.47
C LYS A 14 -11.29 16.15 22.93
N LYS A 15 -11.53 17.17 22.12
CA LYS A 15 -12.40 18.33 22.45
C LYS A 15 -13.73 18.32 21.71
N TYR A 16 -13.73 17.78 20.49
CA TYR A 16 -14.90 17.79 19.61
C TYR A 16 -15.28 16.36 19.23
N SER A 17 -16.58 16.11 19.14
CA SER A 17 -17.12 14.88 18.56
C SER A 17 -16.81 14.79 17.06
N LEU A 18 -16.90 13.59 16.49
CA LEU A 18 -16.65 13.38 15.06
C LEU A 18 -17.59 14.20 14.16
N SER A 19 -18.85 14.38 14.56
CA SER A 19 -19.81 15.21 13.83
C SER A 19 -19.45 16.69 13.87
N GLU A 20 -19.00 17.20 15.02
CA GLU A 20 -18.51 18.58 15.15
C GLU A 20 -17.23 18.82 14.34
N ILE A 21 -16.29 17.87 14.35
CA ILE A 21 -15.08 17.94 13.52
C ILE A 21 -15.44 18.01 12.04
N ARG A 22 -16.35 17.15 11.56
CA ARG A 22 -16.82 17.19 10.17
C ARG A 22 -17.47 18.53 9.82
N ALA A 23 -18.29 19.08 10.72
CA ALA A 23 -18.93 20.38 10.51
C ALA A 23 -17.92 21.52 10.45
N HIS A 24 -16.96 21.56 11.37
CA HIS A 24 -15.89 22.58 11.36
C HIS A 24 -15.00 22.43 10.13
N LEU A 25 -14.58 21.21 9.78
CA LEU A 25 -13.73 20.95 8.62
C LEU A 25 -14.41 21.38 7.32
N LYS A 26 -15.69 21.01 7.13
CA LYS A 26 -16.49 21.45 5.97
C LYS A 26 -16.50 22.96 5.85
N TYR A 27 -16.70 23.67 6.96
CA TYR A 27 -16.69 25.14 6.95
C TYR A 27 -15.31 25.69 6.59
N LEU A 28 -14.25 25.24 7.26
CA LEU A 28 -12.89 25.74 7.09
C LEU A 28 -12.37 25.55 5.66
N VAL A 29 -12.70 24.42 5.02
CA VAL A 29 -12.29 24.13 3.63
C VAL A 29 -13.13 24.90 2.61
N SER A 30 -14.38 25.24 2.93
CA SER A 30 -15.27 25.99 2.01
C SER A 30 -15.24 27.51 2.17
N HIS A 31 -14.56 28.02 3.21
CA HIS A 31 -14.49 29.44 3.52
C HIS A 31 -13.04 29.88 3.69
N VAL A 32 -12.18 29.51 2.74
CA VAL A 32 -10.79 29.95 2.73
C VAL A 32 -10.70 31.43 2.33
N SER A 33 -9.71 32.14 2.86
CA SER A 33 -9.37 33.46 2.32
C SER A 33 -8.63 33.25 1.01
N GLY A 34 -9.15 33.82 -0.08
CA GLY A 34 -8.42 33.84 -1.35
C GLY A 34 -7.15 34.67 -1.23
N ASP A 35 -6.10 34.21 -1.93
CA ASP A 35 -4.90 34.96 -2.22
C ASP A 35 -4.80 35.10 -3.74
N TRP A 36 -4.94 36.32 -4.24
CA TRP A 36 -4.96 36.61 -5.67
C TRP A 36 -3.56 36.95 -6.23
N TYR A 37 -2.49 36.82 -5.43
CA TYR A 37 -1.14 37.18 -5.87
C TYR A 37 -0.53 36.19 -6.87
N GLY A 38 -1.07 34.97 -6.97
CA GLY A 38 -0.65 33.92 -7.91
C GLY A 38 -1.59 33.74 -9.11
N ASP A 39 -2.70 34.48 -9.17
CA ASP A 39 -3.81 34.26 -10.12
C ASP A 39 -4.31 32.81 -10.16
N GLY A 40 -4.00 32.05 -11.23
CA GLY A 40 -4.35 30.63 -11.45
C GLY A 40 -3.20 29.65 -11.17
N GLY A 41 -2.25 30.03 -10.31
CA GLY A 41 -1.21 29.14 -9.85
C GLY A 41 -1.16 29.06 -8.33
N GLU A 42 -0.91 27.84 -7.83
CA GLU A 42 -1.01 27.54 -6.41
C GLU A 42 0.37 27.53 -5.73
N GLU A 43 0.43 27.88 -4.44
CA GLU A 43 1.70 27.96 -3.68
C GLU A 43 1.70 27.00 -2.46
N GLY A 44 1.16 25.80 -2.62
CA GLY A 44 1.01 24.83 -1.52
C GLY A 44 2.34 24.34 -0.96
N LEU A 45 3.35 24.08 -1.81
CA LEU A 45 4.70 23.69 -1.40
C LEU A 45 5.36 24.80 -0.57
N TYR A 46 5.27 26.04 -1.05
CA TYR A 46 5.76 27.22 -0.34
C TYR A 46 5.03 27.39 1.00
N SER A 47 3.70 27.33 1.00
CA SER A 47 2.85 27.46 2.20
C SER A 47 3.24 26.45 3.29
N LEU A 48 3.45 25.19 2.91
CA LEU A 48 3.91 24.14 3.83
C LEU A 48 5.30 24.47 4.40
N LEU A 49 6.25 24.87 3.54
CA LEU A 49 7.60 25.20 3.96
C LEU A 49 7.64 26.38 4.93
N ARG A 50 6.86 27.44 4.66
CA ARG A 50 6.68 28.59 5.57
C ARG A 50 6.07 28.18 6.91
N GLY A 51 5.24 27.14 6.92
CA GLY A 51 4.73 26.52 8.14
C GLY A 51 5.82 25.96 9.07
N PHE A 52 6.98 25.58 8.50
CA PHE A 52 8.11 25.01 9.23
C PHE A 52 9.17 26.04 9.66
N ASP A 53 9.05 27.30 9.26
CA ASP A 53 9.92 28.37 9.75
C ASP A 53 9.82 28.52 11.28
N HIS A 54 10.92 28.88 11.94
CA HIS A 54 11.03 28.89 13.41
C HIS A 54 9.84 29.59 14.12
N GLY A 55 9.46 30.79 13.67
CA GLY A 55 8.33 31.54 14.24
C GLY A 55 6.98 30.85 14.01
N PRO A 56 6.57 30.65 12.74
CA PRO A 56 5.35 29.92 12.40
C PRO A 56 5.24 28.53 13.05
N LEU A 57 6.30 27.73 13.02
CA LEU A 57 6.35 26.40 13.61
C LEU A 57 6.09 26.44 15.12
N THR A 58 6.77 27.35 15.83
CA THR A 58 6.58 27.55 17.27
C THR A 58 5.12 27.92 17.60
N SER A 59 4.56 28.88 16.88
CA SER A 59 3.16 29.30 17.06
C SER A 59 2.18 28.16 16.74
N SER A 60 2.45 27.37 15.71
CA SER A 60 1.58 26.25 15.30
C SER A 60 1.65 25.08 16.28
N ARG A 61 2.84 24.77 16.82
CA ARG A 61 3.06 23.82 17.92
C ARG A 61 2.28 24.19 19.17
N ALA A 62 2.34 25.46 19.59
CA ALA A 62 1.63 25.95 20.77
C ALA A 62 0.09 25.79 20.67
N LYS A 63 -0.44 25.68 19.45
CA LYS A 63 -1.86 25.47 19.16
C LYS A 63 -2.23 23.99 18.93
N GLY A 64 -1.25 23.09 18.96
CA GLY A 64 -1.46 21.66 18.75
C GLY A 64 -1.54 21.22 17.28
N PHE A 65 -1.05 22.02 16.33
CA PHE A 65 -1.07 21.66 14.91
C PHE A 65 0.08 20.71 14.54
N PHE A 66 1.34 21.19 14.59
CA PHE A 66 2.52 20.36 14.36
C PHE A 66 2.98 19.68 15.64
N ARG A 67 2.33 18.59 16.02
CA ARG A 67 2.59 17.88 17.27
C ARG A 67 3.91 17.10 17.26
N GLU A 68 4.59 17.08 18.40
CA GLU A 68 5.83 16.30 18.59
C GLU A 68 5.56 14.86 19.06
N ASP A 69 4.31 14.56 19.40
CA ASP A 69 3.83 13.26 19.87
C ASP A 69 2.89 12.59 18.86
N ALA A 70 2.94 12.99 17.58
CA ALA A 70 2.05 12.47 16.54
C ALA A 70 2.78 12.31 15.20
N ALA A 71 2.29 11.38 14.38
CA ALA A 71 2.60 11.32 12.96
C ALA A 71 2.02 12.54 12.23
N LEU A 72 2.63 12.90 11.10
CA LEU A 72 2.17 14.01 10.26
C LEU A 72 1.55 13.50 8.96
N ALA A 73 0.28 13.81 8.74
CA ALA A 73 -0.37 13.65 7.44
C ALA A 73 -0.50 15.02 6.75
N VAL A 74 0.01 15.14 5.54
CA VAL A 74 -0.22 16.29 4.66
C VAL A 74 -1.03 15.81 3.46
N VAL A 75 -2.16 16.48 3.23
CA VAL A 75 -3.03 16.24 2.07
C VAL A 75 -3.15 17.55 1.31
N PHE A 76 -2.51 17.62 0.14
CA PHE A 76 -2.70 18.74 -0.77
C PHE A 76 -4.04 18.60 -1.49
N VAL A 77 -4.77 19.70 -1.64
CA VAL A 77 -6.01 19.72 -2.43
C VAL A 77 -5.90 20.93 -3.32
N SER A 78 -5.79 20.70 -4.62
CA SER A 78 -5.55 21.76 -5.59
C SER A 78 -5.98 21.29 -6.97
N ASP A 79 -6.71 22.15 -7.67
CA ASP A 79 -7.16 21.96 -9.05
C ASP A 79 -6.13 22.48 -10.07
N GLU A 80 -4.96 22.95 -9.60
CA GLU A 80 -3.89 23.52 -10.42
C GLU A 80 -2.50 23.02 -9.97
N ASN A 81 -1.47 23.32 -10.75
CA ASN A 81 -0.10 23.04 -10.36
C ASN A 81 0.40 23.95 -9.24
N ASP A 82 1.47 23.53 -8.56
CA ASP A 82 2.26 24.44 -7.74
C ASP A 82 3.14 25.35 -8.61
N ILE A 83 3.10 26.68 -8.44
CA ILE A 83 3.92 27.66 -9.18
C ILE A 83 5.43 27.39 -9.01
N CYS A 84 5.82 26.83 -7.86
CA CYS A 84 7.21 26.47 -7.56
C CYS A 84 7.62 25.13 -8.18
N ALA A 85 6.75 24.46 -8.93
CA ALA A 85 7.05 23.22 -9.60
C ALA A 85 8.23 23.35 -10.57
N GLN A 86 9.03 22.28 -10.60
CA GLN A 86 10.07 22.07 -11.59
C GLN A 86 9.46 21.24 -12.72
N TYR A 87 9.14 21.90 -13.83
CA TYR A 87 8.48 21.25 -14.95
C TYR A 87 9.46 20.32 -15.70
N PRO A 88 9.00 19.14 -16.15
CA PRO A 88 9.80 18.26 -16.99
C PRO A 88 10.24 18.93 -18.29
N GLU A 89 11.30 18.41 -18.90
CA GLU A 89 11.72 18.86 -20.23
C GLU A 89 10.58 18.71 -21.25
N GLY A 90 10.35 19.76 -22.04
CA GLY A 90 9.27 19.80 -23.03
C GLY A 90 7.90 20.21 -22.48
N VAL A 91 7.75 20.37 -21.16
CA VAL A 91 6.54 20.96 -20.56
C VAL A 91 6.73 22.46 -20.43
N THR A 92 5.93 23.22 -21.17
CA THR A 92 5.86 24.68 -21.06
C THR A 92 4.78 25.08 -20.09
N ARG A 93 5.09 25.99 -19.15
CA ARG A 93 4.07 26.67 -18.34
C ARG A 93 3.01 27.28 -19.25
N VAL A 94 1.74 27.02 -18.98
CA VAL A 94 0.64 27.65 -19.71
C VAL A 94 0.68 29.17 -19.49
N TYR A 95 0.02 29.85 -20.43
CA TYR A 95 -0.04 31.28 -20.55
C TYR A 95 -0.77 31.90 -19.34
N ASP A 96 -0.03 32.64 -18.51
CA ASP A 96 -0.51 33.53 -17.43
C ASP A 96 -1.07 34.83 -18.05
N PRO A 97 -2.40 34.96 -18.22
CA PRO A 97 -2.99 36.10 -18.91
C PRO A 97 -2.81 37.41 -18.13
N ASP A 98 -2.81 37.34 -16.80
CA ASP A 98 -2.74 38.49 -15.90
C ASP A 98 -1.31 38.84 -15.47
N ARG A 99 -0.33 38.01 -15.83
CA ARG A 99 1.11 38.17 -15.61
C ARG A 99 1.52 38.21 -14.14
N LEU A 100 0.78 37.52 -13.27
CA LEU A 100 0.99 37.52 -11.82
C LEU A 100 1.85 36.34 -11.34
N GLU A 101 1.81 35.19 -12.00
CA GLU A 101 2.53 33.98 -11.59
C GLU A 101 4.05 34.19 -11.56
N LEU A 102 4.60 34.89 -12.57
CA LEU A 102 6.05 35.15 -12.61
C LEU A 102 6.50 36.06 -11.45
N GLY A 103 5.62 36.96 -11.00
CA GLY A 103 5.86 37.80 -9.83
C GLY A 103 5.87 36.99 -8.54
N ALA A 104 4.86 36.13 -8.35
CA ALA A 104 4.76 35.20 -7.23
C ALA A 104 5.96 34.24 -7.19
N TYR A 105 6.28 33.60 -8.33
CA TYR A 105 7.42 32.71 -8.47
C TYR A 105 8.74 33.35 -8.02
N ARG A 106 9.01 34.59 -8.44
CA ARG A 106 10.24 35.33 -8.06
C ARG A 106 10.27 35.69 -6.59
N ARG A 107 9.11 35.93 -5.99
CA ARG A 107 8.98 36.35 -4.59
C ARG A 107 9.14 35.17 -3.64
N ASP A 108 8.52 34.04 -3.96
CA ASP A 108 8.25 32.98 -2.98
C ASP A 108 8.94 31.64 -3.33
N CYS A 109 9.18 31.32 -4.61
CA CYS A 109 9.68 30.00 -5.01
C CYS A 109 11.21 29.84 -4.91
N ALA A 110 11.93 30.88 -4.45
CA ALA A 110 13.38 30.79 -4.27
C ALA A 110 13.75 29.70 -3.25
N GLY A 111 14.30 28.58 -3.76
CA GLY A 111 14.67 27.43 -2.93
C GLY A 111 13.51 26.51 -2.53
N VAL A 112 12.30 26.74 -3.07
CA VAL A 112 11.16 25.83 -2.90
C VAL A 112 11.26 24.73 -3.94
N THR A 113 11.49 23.51 -3.48
CA THR A 113 11.54 22.32 -4.34
C THR A 113 10.87 21.15 -3.63
N PRO A 114 10.32 20.16 -4.36
CA PRO A 114 9.77 18.94 -3.75
C PRO A 114 10.75 18.26 -2.78
N VAL A 115 12.04 18.14 -3.18
CA VAL A 115 13.10 17.58 -2.32
C VAL A 115 13.31 18.42 -1.07
N GLY A 116 13.41 19.75 -1.21
CA GLY A 116 13.62 20.65 -0.08
C GLY A 116 12.46 20.65 0.92
N VAL A 117 11.23 20.52 0.42
CA VAL A 117 10.03 20.38 1.26
C VAL A 117 10.04 19.04 2.00
N LEU A 118 10.39 17.94 1.33
CA LEU A 118 10.52 16.63 1.97
C LEU A 118 11.60 16.63 3.07
N ASP A 119 12.75 17.26 2.80
CA ASP A 119 13.82 17.40 3.80
C ASP A 119 13.38 18.25 5.00
N ALA A 120 12.57 19.29 4.78
CA ALA A 120 11.99 20.08 5.86
C ALA A 120 11.00 19.26 6.70
N ILE A 121 10.16 18.43 6.07
CA ILE A 121 9.26 17.49 6.76
C ILE A 121 10.08 16.53 7.62
N LYS A 122 11.10 15.87 7.04
CA LYS A 122 11.98 14.94 7.76
C LYS A 122 12.66 15.60 8.94
N ARG A 123 13.11 16.86 8.80
CA ARG A 123 13.72 17.63 9.91
C ARG A 123 12.73 17.92 11.03
N VAL A 124 11.48 18.26 10.69
CA VAL A 124 10.43 18.57 11.68
C VAL A 124 9.88 17.31 12.34
N GLN A 125 9.80 16.19 11.62
CA GLN A 125 9.29 14.92 12.12
C GLN A 125 10.35 14.07 12.83
N GLY A 126 11.61 14.15 12.45
CA GLY A 126 12.63 13.20 12.91
C GLY A 126 12.25 11.78 12.50
N ASP A 127 12.29 10.84 13.44
CA ASP A 127 11.94 9.43 13.21
C ASP A 127 10.42 9.16 13.21
N ARG A 128 9.59 10.19 13.44
CA ARG A 128 8.13 10.03 13.47
C ARG A 128 7.58 9.78 12.05
N PRO A 129 6.57 8.91 11.91
CA PRO A 129 5.97 8.65 10.61
C PRO A 129 5.36 9.91 9.99
N TYR A 130 5.43 10.01 8.67
CA TYR A 130 4.73 11.02 7.91
C TYR A 130 4.10 10.41 6.66
N VAL A 131 3.03 11.05 6.18
CA VAL A 131 2.34 10.72 4.93
C VAL A 131 2.13 12.00 4.16
N ILE A 132 2.58 12.02 2.91
CA ILE A 132 2.28 13.11 1.98
C ILE A 132 1.36 12.56 0.91
N SER A 133 0.28 13.27 0.63
CA SER A 133 -0.75 12.82 -0.30
C SER A 133 -1.41 14.02 -0.95
N GLY A 134 -2.23 13.78 -1.97
CA GLY A 134 -2.96 14.86 -2.61
C GLY A 134 -4.21 14.43 -3.36
N ILE A 135 -5.18 15.33 -3.42
CA ILE A 135 -6.30 15.31 -4.37
C ILE A 135 -5.96 16.38 -5.41
N VAL A 136 -5.43 15.93 -6.54
CA VAL A 136 -4.91 16.77 -7.62
C VAL A 136 -5.17 16.07 -8.95
N TYR A 137 -5.20 16.80 -10.06
CA TYR A 137 -5.25 16.13 -11.36
C TYR A 137 -3.91 15.43 -11.64
N ASN A 138 -3.94 14.11 -11.77
CA ASN A 138 -2.73 13.29 -11.88
C ASN A 138 -2.68 12.43 -13.14
N ASN A 139 -3.68 12.54 -14.01
CA ASN A 139 -3.80 11.77 -15.22
C ASN A 139 -3.97 12.70 -16.43
N HIS A 140 -3.01 12.62 -17.37
CA HIS A 140 -2.99 13.44 -18.57
C HIS A 140 -4.19 13.20 -19.52
N ALA A 141 -4.91 12.09 -19.37
CA ALA A 141 -6.08 11.78 -20.18
C ALA A 141 -7.37 12.41 -19.65
N THR A 142 -7.44 12.74 -18.35
CA THR A 142 -8.69 13.08 -17.66
C THR A 142 -8.72 14.50 -17.11
N TYR A 143 -7.58 15.18 -16.99
CA TYR A 143 -7.55 16.56 -16.52
C TYR A 143 -8.26 17.52 -17.51
N PRO A 144 -9.01 18.53 -17.00
CA PRO A 144 -9.57 19.60 -17.83
C PRO A 144 -8.47 20.27 -18.65
N ARG A 145 -8.76 20.73 -19.86
CA ARG A 145 -7.77 21.33 -20.77
C ARG A 145 -8.09 22.78 -21.13
N ASP A 146 -9.16 23.28 -20.52
CA ASP A 146 -9.81 24.55 -20.78
C ASP A 146 -9.40 25.65 -19.79
N GLY A 147 -8.52 25.37 -18.82
CA GLY A 147 -7.95 26.33 -17.87
C GLY A 147 -6.40 26.43 -17.94
N GLU A 148 -5.79 26.80 -16.80
CA GLU A 148 -4.48 27.47 -16.76
C GLU A 148 -3.25 26.63 -16.36
N ASN A 149 -3.38 25.34 -16.03
CA ASN A 149 -2.33 24.30 -15.85
C ASN A 149 -2.80 23.32 -14.75
N GLU A 150 -3.77 22.48 -15.08
CA GLU A 150 -4.51 21.73 -14.06
C GLU A 150 -3.73 20.52 -13.53
N TYR A 151 -2.78 20.01 -14.30
CA TYR A 151 -1.98 18.86 -13.88
C TYR A 151 -1.13 19.23 -12.66
N GLY A 152 -1.23 18.45 -11.57
CA GLY A 152 -0.69 18.77 -10.25
C GLY A 152 0.83 18.68 -10.11
N TYR A 153 1.60 19.29 -11.02
CA TYR A 153 3.06 19.39 -10.94
C TYR A 153 3.49 20.01 -9.61
N GLY A 154 4.67 19.62 -9.10
CA GLY A 154 5.16 19.99 -7.78
C GLY A 154 4.56 19.13 -6.66
N TYR A 155 3.22 19.04 -6.60
CA TYR A 155 2.54 18.17 -5.63
C TYR A 155 2.80 16.69 -5.93
N LEU A 156 2.62 16.26 -7.18
CA LEU A 156 2.85 14.88 -7.60
C LEU A 156 4.31 14.46 -7.43
N ASP A 157 5.25 15.37 -7.67
CA ASP A 157 6.68 15.14 -7.47
C ASP A 157 6.97 14.88 -5.99
N LEU A 158 6.45 15.72 -5.08
CA LEU A 158 6.61 15.55 -3.64
C LEU A 158 5.92 14.27 -3.13
N ILE A 159 4.70 13.99 -3.60
CA ILE A 159 3.96 12.79 -3.23
C ILE A 159 4.75 11.55 -3.66
N SER A 160 5.29 11.54 -4.88
CA SER A 160 6.12 10.45 -5.39
C SER A 160 7.39 10.28 -4.54
N LEU A 161 8.14 11.36 -4.27
CA LEU A 161 9.33 11.35 -3.42
C LEU A 161 9.07 10.87 -1.98
N ALA A 162 7.84 11.08 -1.50
CA ALA A 162 7.40 10.65 -0.17
C ALA A 162 6.74 9.27 -0.17
N HIS A 163 6.71 8.56 -1.31
CA HIS A 163 6.00 7.29 -1.49
C HIS A 163 4.52 7.37 -1.06
N GLY A 164 3.91 8.52 -1.36
CA GLY A 164 2.57 8.88 -0.99
C GLY A 164 1.49 8.48 -1.99
N LEU A 165 0.23 8.75 -1.65
CA LEU A 165 -0.92 8.50 -2.52
C LEU A 165 -1.47 9.79 -3.13
N SER A 166 -1.77 9.75 -4.42
CA SER A 166 -2.51 10.80 -5.13
C SER A 166 -3.88 10.26 -5.59
N VAL A 167 -4.93 11.04 -5.36
CA VAL A 167 -6.29 10.78 -5.85
C VAL A 167 -6.54 11.69 -7.04
N ASP A 168 -6.91 11.11 -8.19
CA ASP A 168 -7.23 11.90 -9.38
C ASP A 168 -8.48 12.73 -9.12
N MET A 169 -8.33 14.05 -9.23
CA MET A 169 -9.44 14.99 -9.04
C MET A 169 -10.56 14.77 -10.06
N ALA A 170 -10.24 14.29 -11.28
CA ALA A 170 -11.23 14.09 -12.33
C ALA A 170 -12.22 12.94 -12.05
N LEU A 171 -11.87 11.97 -11.21
CA LEU A 171 -12.66 10.74 -11.02
C LEU A 171 -13.85 10.92 -10.06
N GLY A 172 -13.85 11.98 -9.23
CA GLY A 172 -14.90 12.22 -8.24
C GLY A 172 -15.00 11.20 -7.10
N ASN A 173 -14.15 10.17 -7.07
CA ASN A 173 -14.14 9.14 -6.02
C ASN A 173 -13.26 9.52 -4.82
N TYR A 174 -13.54 10.70 -4.24
CA TYR A 174 -12.75 11.24 -3.14
C TYR A 174 -12.87 10.44 -1.86
N SER A 175 -14.04 9.83 -1.61
CA SER A 175 -14.30 9.06 -0.39
C SER A 175 -13.38 7.86 -0.25
N GLN A 176 -13.21 7.07 -1.32
CA GLN A 176 -12.33 5.91 -1.32
C GLN A 176 -10.86 6.34 -1.21
N GLY A 177 -10.46 7.36 -1.98
CA GLY A 177 -9.09 7.88 -1.94
C GLY A 177 -8.71 8.45 -0.56
N LEU A 178 -9.59 9.23 0.05
CA LEU A 178 -9.38 9.75 1.41
C LEU A 178 -9.40 8.65 2.48
N ALA A 179 -10.19 7.58 2.29
CA ALA A 179 -10.15 6.42 3.18
C ALA A 179 -8.79 5.71 3.11
N ALA A 180 -8.24 5.51 1.91
CA ALA A 180 -6.90 4.94 1.73
C ALA A 180 -5.81 5.83 2.36
N ILE A 181 -5.89 7.16 2.20
CA ILE A 181 -4.99 8.10 2.88
C ILE A 181 -5.11 7.97 4.41
N GLY A 182 -6.33 7.87 4.94
CA GLY A 182 -6.55 7.66 6.38
C GLY A 182 -5.96 6.35 6.88
N GLU A 183 -6.11 5.27 6.12
CA GLU A 183 -5.53 3.96 6.45
C GLU A 183 -4.00 4.03 6.53
N MET A 184 -3.36 4.66 5.53
CA MET A 184 -1.93 4.92 5.52
C MET A 184 -1.46 5.62 6.80
N VAL A 185 -2.12 6.70 7.20
CA VAL A 185 -1.75 7.48 8.41
C VAL A 185 -1.89 6.67 9.70
N THR A 186 -2.82 5.71 9.75
CA THR A 186 -3.04 4.88 10.94
C THR A 186 -2.10 3.68 11.03
N LYS A 187 -1.61 3.18 9.89
CA LYS A 187 -0.57 2.14 9.85
C LYS A 187 0.80 2.77 10.11
N LYS A 188 1.68 2.06 10.83
CA LYS A 188 3.04 2.52 11.11
C LYS A 188 3.85 2.40 9.81
N ILE A 189 3.87 3.43 8.97
CA ILE A 189 4.50 3.39 7.65
C ILE A 189 6.03 3.32 7.78
N GLN A 190 6.55 2.12 7.56
CA GLN A 190 7.89 1.86 7.08
C GLN A 190 7.71 0.83 5.96
N LEU A 191 8.02 1.21 4.72
CA LEU A 191 7.93 0.27 3.60
C LEU A 191 8.97 -0.84 3.79
N GLN A 192 8.53 -2.07 3.64
CA GLN A 192 9.43 -3.22 3.64
C GLN A 192 10.24 -3.19 2.34
N THR A 193 11.55 -3.01 2.47
CA THR A 193 12.49 -3.04 1.35
C THR A 193 13.26 -4.35 1.27
N GLU A 194 13.18 -5.18 2.31
CA GLU A 194 13.94 -6.41 2.45
C GLU A 194 13.03 -7.63 2.51
N PHE A 195 13.27 -8.60 1.63
CA PHE A 195 12.46 -9.80 1.49
C PHE A 195 13.36 -11.03 1.61
N SER A 196 13.09 -11.91 2.57
CA SER A 196 13.80 -13.18 2.68
C SER A 196 13.16 -14.20 1.75
N LEU A 197 13.95 -14.83 0.88
CA LEU A 197 13.43 -15.84 -0.03
C LEU A 197 13.19 -17.15 0.73
N SER A 198 12.14 -17.88 0.35
CA SER A 198 11.70 -19.08 1.07
C SER A 198 12.59 -20.31 0.79
N GLN A 199 13.35 -20.28 -0.31
CA GLN A 199 14.22 -21.37 -0.76
C GLN A 199 15.66 -20.87 -0.89
N THR A 200 16.63 -21.76 -0.74
CA THR A 200 18.07 -21.43 -0.72
C THR A 200 18.83 -21.93 -1.96
N ASP A 201 18.33 -22.96 -2.64
CA ASP A 201 18.92 -23.50 -3.87
C ASP A 201 18.21 -22.95 -5.12
N ILE A 202 18.34 -21.64 -5.31
CA ILE A 202 17.63 -20.90 -6.36
C ILE A 202 18.54 -20.60 -7.54
N ASP A 203 17.97 -20.55 -8.75
CA ASP A 203 18.63 -19.96 -9.90
C ASP A 203 18.43 -18.44 -9.86
N VAL A 204 19.45 -17.72 -9.38
CA VAL A 204 19.43 -16.26 -9.21
C VAL A 204 19.14 -15.52 -10.53
N SER A 205 19.48 -16.10 -11.68
CA SER A 205 19.25 -15.47 -12.98
C SER A 205 17.77 -15.43 -13.38
N THR A 206 16.92 -16.20 -12.71
CA THR A 206 15.48 -16.30 -12.96
C THR A 206 14.64 -15.44 -12.03
N ILE A 207 15.27 -14.68 -11.12
CA ILE A 207 14.53 -13.83 -10.18
C ILE A 207 13.86 -12.70 -10.98
N GLU A 208 12.53 -12.64 -10.91
CA GLU A 208 11.73 -11.52 -11.39
C GLU A 208 11.03 -10.88 -10.20
N VAL A 209 10.98 -9.56 -10.20
CA VAL A 209 10.32 -8.79 -9.14
C VAL A 209 9.41 -7.75 -9.75
N PHE A 210 8.16 -7.78 -9.31
CA PHE A 210 7.13 -6.83 -9.73
C PHE A 210 6.58 -6.08 -8.52
N VAL A 211 6.37 -4.78 -8.68
CA VAL A 211 5.68 -3.92 -7.70
C VAL A 211 4.44 -3.38 -8.40
N ASP A 212 3.27 -3.68 -7.86
CA ASP A 212 1.97 -3.36 -8.47
C ASP A 212 1.85 -3.83 -9.94
N GLY A 213 2.46 -4.98 -10.24
CA GLY A 213 2.48 -5.60 -11.58
C GLY A 213 3.50 -4.99 -12.56
N LEU A 214 4.31 -4.02 -12.14
CA LEU A 214 5.37 -3.42 -12.96
C LEU A 214 6.75 -3.97 -12.56
N PRO A 215 7.64 -4.30 -13.52
CA PRO A 215 8.99 -4.76 -13.21
C PRO A 215 9.75 -3.74 -12.35
N SER A 216 10.40 -4.21 -11.29
CA SER A 216 11.15 -3.36 -10.35
C SER A 216 12.62 -3.76 -10.24
N GLN A 217 13.47 -2.78 -9.91
CA GLN A 217 14.89 -3.00 -9.71
C GLN A 217 15.17 -3.53 -8.29
N TYR A 218 16.04 -4.53 -8.23
CA TYR A 218 16.41 -5.18 -6.99
C TYR A 218 17.89 -5.53 -6.96
N SER A 219 18.39 -5.84 -5.76
CA SER A 219 19.65 -6.53 -5.55
C SER A 219 19.45 -7.74 -4.64
N TYR A 220 20.13 -8.84 -4.94
CA TYR A 220 20.05 -10.08 -4.15
C TYR A 220 21.38 -10.36 -3.45
N ALA A 221 21.31 -10.63 -2.14
CA ALA A 221 22.44 -11.01 -1.30
C ALA A 221 22.37 -12.52 -0.99
N ALA A 222 23.21 -13.30 -1.68
CA ALA A 222 23.21 -14.76 -1.59
C ALA A 222 23.66 -15.30 -0.23
N ASP A 223 24.50 -14.56 0.49
CA ASP A 223 25.00 -14.91 1.83
C ASP A 223 23.90 -14.91 2.89
N THR A 224 22.90 -14.04 2.73
CA THR A 224 21.78 -13.87 3.66
C THR A 224 20.45 -14.34 3.10
N ASN A 225 20.43 -14.78 1.83
CA ASN A 225 19.23 -15.11 1.06
C ASN A 225 18.16 -14.00 1.09
N ARG A 226 18.60 -12.76 0.93
CA ARG A 226 17.75 -11.56 1.01
C ARG A 226 17.73 -10.79 -0.30
N LEU A 227 16.54 -10.38 -0.69
CA LEU A 227 16.29 -9.46 -1.79
C LEU A 227 16.03 -8.05 -1.24
N TYR A 228 16.68 -7.06 -1.84
CA TYR A 228 16.58 -5.66 -1.50
C TYR A 228 15.95 -4.91 -2.68
N LEU A 229 14.77 -4.34 -2.45
CA LEU A 229 14.09 -3.47 -3.42
C LEU A 229 14.66 -2.05 -3.34
N GLN A 230 14.99 -1.49 -4.50
CA GLN A 230 15.37 -0.08 -4.59
C GLN A 230 14.15 0.84 -4.42
N ASP A 231 13.00 0.42 -4.96
CA ASP A 231 11.71 1.10 -4.81
C ASP A 231 10.62 0.07 -4.48
N PRO A 232 10.18 -0.02 -3.21
CA PRO A 232 9.11 -0.91 -2.79
C PRO A 232 7.70 -0.38 -3.12
N GLY A 233 7.60 0.77 -3.81
CA GLY A 233 6.33 1.37 -4.17
C GLY A 233 5.77 2.27 -3.07
N ARG A 234 4.49 2.09 -2.74
CA ARG A 234 3.72 2.91 -1.79
C ARG A 234 3.07 2.00 -0.74
N PRO A 235 2.57 2.54 0.39
CA PRO A 235 1.85 1.71 1.36
C PRO A 235 0.66 1.00 0.70
N GLY A 236 0.55 -0.31 0.91
CA GLY A 236 -0.45 -1.16 0.26
C GLY A 236 -0.06 -1.65 -1.14
N SER A 237 1.12 -1.27 -1.66
CA SER A 237 1.66 -1.86 -2.89
C SER A 237 1.90 -3.36 -2.69
N VAL A 238 1.65 -4.12 -3.74
CA VAL A 238 1.86 -5.57 -3.75
C VAL A 238 3.20 -5.87 -4.40
N VAL A 239 4.07 -6.56 -3.67
CA VAL A 239 5.35 -7.06 -4.18
C VAL A 239 5.20 -8.52 -4.54
N GLU A 240 5.46 -8.85 -5.79
CA GLU A 240 5.49 -10.22 -6.32
C GLU A 240 6.93 -10.59 -6.69
N ILE A 241 7.44 -11.68 -6.11
CA ILE A 241 8.79 -12.20 -6.33
C ILE A 241 8.67 -13.64 -6.83
N SER A 242 9.16 -13.89 -8.04
CA SER A 242 9.19 -15.21 -8.67
C SER A 242 10.63 -15.63 -8.98
N TYR A 243 10.91 -16.93 -8.87
CA TYR A 243 12.20 -17.54 -9.20
C TYR A 243 12.06 -19.06 -9.38
N CYS A 244 12.94 -19.65 -10.17
CA CYS A 244 13.05 -21.10 -10.33
C CYS A 244 14.15 -21.66 -9.39
N LEU A 245 14.00 -22.94 -8.99
CA LEU A 245 15.04 -23.65 -8.24
C LEU A 245 16.09 -24.25 -9.18
N ASN A 246 17.33 -24.38 -8.69
CA ASN A 246 18.33 -25.15 -9.44
C ASN A 246 17.87 -26.61 -9.56
N PRO A 247 18.18 -27.28 -10.68
CA PRO A 247 17.87 -28.70 -10.82
C PRO A 247 18.63 -29.50 -9.77
N ALA A 248 17.90 -30.35 -9.04
CA ALA A 248 18.49 -31.24 -8.06
C ALA A 248 19.51 -32.17 -8.74
N PRO A 249 20.64 -32.49 -8.08
CA PRO A 249 21.59 -33.45 -8.62
C PRO A 249 20.92 -34.81 -8.83
N GLU A 250 21.08 -35.37 -10.03
CA GLU A 250 20.51 -36.67 -10.40
C GLU A 250 21.11 -37.77 -9.49
N PRO A 251 20.30 -38.66 -8.90
CA PRO A 251 20.83 -39.71 -8.04
C PRO A 251 21.71 -40.65 -8.88
N GLU A 252 22.94 -40.89 -8.44
CA GLU A 252 23.81 -41.89 -9.07
C GLU A 252 23.09 -43.26 -9.08
N PRO A 253 23.11 -44.00 -10.20
CA PRO A 253 22.40 -45.27 -10.29
C PRO A 253 22.96 -46.24 -9.25
N THR A 254 22.16 -46.53 -8.23
CA THR A 254 22.47 -47.58 -7.27
C THR A 254 22.12 -48.90 -7.94
N GLU A 255 23.11 -49.70 -8.33
CA GLU A 255 22.86 -51.03 -8.89
C GLU A 255 22.19 -51.92 -7.84
N THR A 256 20.88 -52.12 -7.98
CA THR A 256 20.11 -53.09 -7.20
C THR A 256 20.35 -54.49 -7.76
N VAL A 257 21.17 -55.27 -7.07
CA VAL A 257 21.28 -56.71 -7.31
C VAL A 257 20.06 -57.38 -6.68
N THR A 258 19.07 -57.75 -7.48
CA THR A 258 17.88 -58.50 -7.03
C THR A 258 18.21 -59.99 -6.94
N PRO A 259 18.22 -60.63 -5.76
CA PRO A 259 18.34 -62.09 -5.68
C PRO A 259 17.04 -62.76 -6.16
N GLU A 260 17.20 -63.83 -6.94
CA GLU A 260 16.12 -64.66 -7.49
C GLU A 260 15.39 -65.42 -6.36
N PRO A 261 14.04 -65.43 -6.30
CA PRO A 261 13.31 -66.09 -5.21
C PRO A 261 13.27 -67.62 -5.39
N GLU A 262 13.59 -68.36 -4.32
CA GLU A 262 13.38 -69.82 -4.26
C GLU A 262 11.88 -70.18 -4.07
N PRO A 263 11.38 -71.26 -4.68
CA PRO A 263 9.96 -71.64 -4.59
C PRO A 263 9.59 -72.16 -3.20
N THR A 264 8.52 -71.62 -2.63
CA THR A 264 7.93 -72.08 -1.35
C THR A 264 6.73 -72.98 -1.64
N GLU A 265 6.73 -74.22 -1.13
CA GLU A 265 5.57 -75.12 -1.21
C GLU A 265 4.54 -74.80 -0.11
N THR A 266 3.30 -74.57 -0.51
CA THR A 266 2.15 -74.34 0.38
C THR A 266 1.45 -75.66 0.73
N VAL A 267 1.36 -75.97 2.03
CA VAL A 267 0.53 -77.05 2.57
C VAL A 267 -0.74 -76.45 3.19
N THR A 268 -1.91 -76.88 2.74
CA THR A 268 -3.22 -76.42 3.22
C THR A 268 -3.76 -77.39 4.29
N PRO A 269 -4.04 -76.96 5.53
CA PRO A 269 -4.76 -77.80 6.50
C PRO A 269 -6.29 -77.69 6.34
N GLU A 270 -6.96 -78.80 6.64
CA GLU A 270 -8.42 -79.02 6.60
C GLU A 270 -9.10 -78.48 7.88
N PRO A 271 -10.29 -77.84 7.84
CA PRO A 271 -10.92 -77.24 9.02
C PRO A 271 -11.75 -78.24 9.84
N GLU A 272 -11.62 -78.19 11.17
CA GLU A 272 -12.46 -78.90 12.14
C GLU A 272 -13.80 -78.18 12.42
N PRO A 273 -14.88 -78.90 12.78
CA PRO A 273 -16.21 -78.31 12.99
C PRO A 273 -16.32 -77.60 14.35
N THR A 274 -16.88 -76.39 14.33
CA THR A 274 -17.20 -75.61 15.54
C THR A 274 -18.68 -75.81 15.90
N GLU A 275 -18.96 -76.27 17.12
CA GLU A 275 -20.34 -76.37 17.63
C GLU A 275 -20.90 -75.00 18.02
N THR A 276 -22.09 -74.69 17.51
CA THR A 276 -22.86 -73.48 17.81
C THR A 276 -23.69 -73.66 19.08
N VAL A 277 -23.43 -72.84 20.10
CA VAL A 277 -24.32 -72.66 21.26
C VAL A 277 -25.17 -71.41 21.03
N THR A 278 -26.49 -71.57 21.02
CA THR A 278 -27.48 -70.49 20.89
C THR A 278 -27.84 -69.95 22.28
N PRO A 279 -27.63 -68.66 22.59
CA PRO A 279 -28.26 -68.03 23.75
C PRO A 279 -29.67 -67.51 23.44
N GLU A 280 -30.54 -67.59 24.45
CA GLU A 280 -31.92 -67.13 24.50
C GLU A 280 -31.97 -65.58 24.68
N PRO A 281 -32.89 -64.86 24.01
CA PRO A 281 -32.90 -63.39 24.08
C PRO A 281 -33.64 -62.85 25.32
N GLU A 282 -33.02 -61.91 26.03
CA GLU A 282 -33.67 -61.05 27.03
C GLU A 282 -34.45 -59.89 26.38
N PRO A 283 -35.53 -59.39 26.99
CA PRO A 283 -36.34 -58.31 26.42
C PRO A 283 -35.61 -56.96 26.49
N THR A 284 -35.51 -56.29 25.34
CA THR A 284 -35.00 -54.92 25.23
C THR A 284 -36.16 -53.93 25.40
N GLU A 285 -36.09 -53.06 26.40
CA GLU A 285 -37.03 -51.94 26.52
C GLU A 285 -36.72 -50.87 25.46
N THR A 286 -37.73 -50.54 24.66
CA THR A 286 -37.71 -49.45 23.69
C THR A 286 -37.91 -48.11 24.39
N VAL A 287 -36.86 -47.28 24.43
CA VAL A 287 -36.99 -45.84 24.68
C VAL A 287 -36.88 -45.14 23.33
N THR A 288 -37.95 -44.47 22.92
CA THR A 288 -38.02 -43.65 21.71
C THR A 288 -37.40 -42.28 22.01
N PRO A 289 -36.31 -41.86 21.35
CA PRO A 289 -35.89 -40.47 21.43
C PRO A 289 -36.76 -39.58 20.52
N GLU A 290 -37.13 -38.43 21.06
CA GLU A 290 -37.79 -37.33 20.34
C GLU A 290 -36.77 -36.64 19.41
N PRO A 291 -37.13 -36.27 18.16
CA PRO A 291 -36.17 -35.68 17.24
C PRO A 291 -35.85 -34.22 17.60
N GLU A 292 -34.56 -33.90 17.76
CA GLU A 292 -34.07 -32.53 17.79
C GLU A 292 -34.07 -31.90 16.38
N PRO A 293 -34.26 -30.57 16.26
CA PRO A 293 -34.33 -29.90 14.97
C PRO A 293 -32.96 -29.81 14.28
N THR A 294 -32.91 -30.23 13.01
CA THR A 294 -31.76 -30.05 12.14
C THR A 294 -31.70 -28.61 11.64
N GLU A 295 -30.67 -27.85 12.05
CA GLU A 295 -30.34 -26.58 11.41
C GLU A 295 -29.56 -26.84 10.11
N THR A 296 -30.13 -26.44 8.99
CA THR A 296 -29.45 -26.38 7.68
C THR A 296 -28.52 -25.17 7.65
N VAL A 297 -27.21 -25.42 7.71
CA VAL A 297 -26.19 -24.41 7.38
C VAL A 297 -25.96 -24.45 5.87
N THR A 298 -26.34 -23.37 5.19
CA THR A 298 -26.00 -23.12 3.78
C THR A 298 -24.53 -22.69 3.73
N PRO A 299 -23.62 -23.38 3.01
CA PRO A 299 -22.28 -22.86 2.83
C PRO A 299 -22.31 -21.59 1.98
N GLU A 300 -21.66 -20.54 2.48
CA GLU A 300 -21.36 -19.31 1.77
C GLU A 300 -20.35 -19.64 0.65
N PRO A 301 -20.53 -19.12 -0.59
CA PRO A 301 -19.58 -19.38 -1.66
C PRO A 301 -18.21 -18.78 -1.34
N GLU A 302 -17.17 -19.61 -1.42
CA GLU A 302 -15.78 -19.13 -1.34
C GLU A 302 -15.50 -18.13 -2.48
N PRO A 303 -14.73 -17.06 -2.21
CA PRO A 303 -14.37 -16.08 -3.23
C PRO A 303 -13.49 -16.73 -4.31
N THR A 304 -13.86 -16.51 -5.57
CA THR A 304 -13.07 -16.91 -6.72
C THR A 304 -11.77 -16.09 -6.78
N GLU A 305 -10.64 -16.72 -6.47
CA GLU A 305 -9.29 -16.19 -6.70
C GLU A 305 -9.08 -15.89 -8.20
N THR A 306 -8.60 -14.70 -8.50
CA THR A 306 -8.19 -14.30 -9.86
C THR A 306 -6.80 -14.89 -10.14
N PRO A 307 -6.54 -15.57 -11.26
CA PRO A 307 -5.25 -16.22 -11.49
C PRO A 307 -4.12 -15.18 -11.63
N SER A 308 -3.10 -15.29 -10.77
CA SER A 308 -1.79 -14.61 -10.90
C SER A 308 -1.08 -15.07 -12.18
N PRO A 309 -0.26 -14.23 -12.83
CA PRO A 309 0.61 -14.68 -13.91
C PRO A 309 1.55 -15.79 -13.39
N GLN A 310 1.46 -16.99 -13.95
CA GLN A 310 2.41 -18.06 -13.62
C GLN A 310 3.79 -17.72 -14.19
N PRO A 311 4.87 -17.90 -13.42
CA PRO A 311 6.22 -17.80 -13.94
C PRO A 311 6.43 -18.83 -15.06
N THR A 312 7.04 -18.42 -16.16
CA THR A 312 7.46 -19.32 -17.24
C THR A 312 8.73 -20.06 -16.81
N CYS A 313 8.62 -21.02 -15.88
CA CYS A 313 9.65 -22.02 -15.67
C CYS A 313 9.32 -23.23 -16.55
N ASP A 314 10.21 -23.60 -17.49
CA ASP A 314 10.18 -24.89 -18.17
C ASP A 314 10.67 -25.98 -17.18
N GLY A 315 9.88 -26.29 -16.14
CA GLY A 315 10.21 -27.33 -15.17
C GLY A 315 9.35 -27.34 -13.89
N PRO A 316 9.28 -28.47 -13.15
CA PRO A 316 8.31 -28.69 -12.06
C PRO A 316 8.63 -27.99 -10.72
N ALA A 317 9.51 -26.99 -10.68
CA ALA A 317 10.03 -26.42 -9.43
C ALA A 317 10.01 -24.87 -9.43
N CYS A 318 8.81 -24.27 -9.47
CA CYS A 318 8.63 -22.86 -9.13
C CYS A 318 8.52 -22.72 -7.60
N GLY A 319 9.44 -21.99 -6.98
CA GLY A 319 9.24 -21.54 -5.60
C GLY A 319 8.37 -20.28 -5.62
N ASN A 320 7.13 -20.37 -5.14
CA ASN A 320 6.34 -19.15 -4.91
C ASN A 320 6.95 -18.41 -3.72
N GLY A 321 7.65 -17.32 -3.99
CA GLY A 321 8.23 -16.42 -3.01
C GLY A 321 7.21 -15.56 -2.26
N GLY A 322 5.95 -15.99 -2.15
CA GLY A 322 4.89 -15.32 -1.40
C GLY A 322 4.45 -13.97 -1.97
N VAL A 323 3.15 -13.71 -1.95
CA VAL A 323 2.62 -12.35 -2.07
C VAL A 323 2.85 -11.67 -0.73
N LEU A 324 3.78 -10.72 -0.66
CA LEU A 324 4.00 -9.91 0.53
C LEU A 324 3.50 -8.50 0.23
N GLY A 325 2.31 -8.18 0.75
CA GLY A 325 1.81 -6.82 0.74
C GLY A 325 2.65 -5.94 1.67
N VAL A 326 3.02 -4.75 1.20
CA VAL A 326 3.83 -3.76 1.95
C VAL A 326 2.95 -2.87 2.81
#